data_AF-W1DSV7-F1
#
_entry.id   AF-W1DSV7-F1
#
_cell.length_a   1.000
_cell.length_b   1.000
_cell.length_c   1.000
_cell.angle_alpha   90.00
_cell.angle_beta   90.00
_cell.angle_gamma   90.00
#
_symmetry.space_group_name_H-M   'P 1'
#
loop_
_entity.id
_entity.type
_entity.pdbx_description
1 polymer ?
#
loop_
_entity_poly.entity_id
_entity_poly.type
_entity_poly.pdbx_seq_one_letter_code
_entity_poly.pdbx_strand_id
1 'polypeptide(L)' 'MLTDSVETHKARLRQAGFEHAELWFQCFNFGSLVAVKAGEQA' A
#
# COMPACT_ATOMS: atom_id res chain seq x y z
N MET A 1 4.53 -15.05 14.24
CA MET A 1 3.60 -14.20 13.47
C MET A 1 4.15 -14.11 12.06
N LEU A 2 3.40 -14.54 11.04
CA LEU A 2 3.86 -14.46 9.64
C LEU A 2 3.40 -13.11 9.08
N THR A 3 4.33 -12.18 8.86
CA THR A 3 4.04 -10.88 8.24
C THR A 3 4.18 -10.99 6.73
N ASP A 4 3.18 -10.50 6.00
CA ASP A 4 3.29 -10.32 4.55
C ASP A 4 4.37 -9.28 4.22
N SER A 5 4.96 -9.37 3.02
CA SER A 5 5.90 -8.37 2.53
C SER A 5 5.20 -7.08 2.08
N VAL A 6 5.94 -5.98 2.01
CA VAL A 6 5.41 -4.70 1.50
C VAL A 6 4.90 -4.86 0.06
N GLU A 7 5.58 -5.65 -0.76
CA GLU A 7 5.20 -5.93 -2.16
C GLU A 7 3.85 -6.65 -2.23
N THR A 8 3.61 -7.57 -1.30
CA THR A 8 2.33 -8.29 -1.21
C THR A 8 1.19 -7.30 -0.91
N HIS A 9 1.41 -6.37 0.02
CA HIS A 9 0.43 -5.33 0.32
C HIS A 9 0.23 -4.35 -0.86
N LYS A 10 1.31 -3.93 -1.54
CA LYS A 10 1.22 -3.07 -2.73
C LYS A 10 0.45 -3.75 -3.87
N ALA A 11 0.66 -5.05 -4.10
CA ALA A 11 -0.07 -5.81 -5.11
C ALA A 11 -1.57 -5.86 -4.81
N ARG A 12 -1.96 -6.08 -3.53
CA ARG A 12 -3.36 -6.06 -3.10
C ARG A 12 -3.99 -4.68 -3.27
N LEU A 13 -3.29 -3.61 -2.91
CA LEU A 13 -3.78 -2.24 -3.09
C LEU A 13 -3.98 -1.90 -4.59
N ARG A 14 -3.07 -2.36 -5.45
CA ARG A 14 -3.22 -2.23 -6.90
C ARG A 14 -4.43 -3.01 -7.43
N GLN A 15 -4.63 -4.25 -6.97
CA GLN A 15 -5.83 -5.04 -7.31
C GLN A 15 -7.13 -4.39 -6.82
N ALA A 16 -7.09 -3.67 -5.70
CA ALA A 16 -8.23 -2.91 -5.17
C ALA A 16 -8.50 -1.59 -5.91
N GLY A 17 -7.69 -1.22 -6.91
CA GLY A 17 -7.88 -0.02 -7.72
C GLY A 17 -7.15 1.23 -7.25
N PHE A 18 -6.19 1.11 -6.32
CA PHE A 18 -5.30 2.22 -5.97
C PHE A 18 -4.14 2.29 -6.97
N GLU A 19 -4.03 3.40 -7.68
CA GLU A 19 -2.94 3.64 -8.64
C GLU A 19 -1.61 3.89 -7.94
N HIS A 20 -1.66 4.54 -6.78
CA HIS A 20 -0.50 4.87 -5.97
C HIS A 20 -0.61 4.26 -4.58
N ALA A 21 0.41 3.51 -4.16
CA ALA A 21 0.51 2.95 -2.83
C ALA A 21 1.98 2.90 -2.39
N GLU A 22 2.31 3.50 -1.26
CA GLU A 22 3.67 3.59 -0.74
C GLU A 22 3.77 3.33 0.76
N LEU A 23 4.95 2.91 1.21
CA LEU A 23 5.25 2.77 2.63
C LEU A 23 5.44 4.16 3.22
N TRP A 24 4.56 4.57 4.13
CA TRP A 24 4.67 5.84 4.84
C TRP A 24 5.64 5.70 6.03
N PHE A 25 5.46 4.66 6.84
CA PHE A 25 6.22 4.48 8.07
C PHE A 25 6.56 3.02 8.30
N GLN A 26 7.72 2.75 8.88
CA GLN A 26 8.11 1.42 9.33
C GLN A 26 8.92 1.48 10.63
N CYS A 27 8.61 0.57 11.56
CA CYS A 27 9.35 0.31 12.79
C CYS A 27 9.51 -1.21 12.95
N PHE A 28 10.75 -1.71 12.84
CA PHE A 28 11.04 -3.14 12.77
C PHE A 28 10.22 -3.84 11.66
N ASN A 29 9.40 -4.83 12.00
CA ASN A 29 8.53 -5.57 11.09
C ASN A 29 7.08 -5.04 11.06
N PHE A 30 6.82 -3.86 11.63
CA PHE A 30 5.54 -3.18 11.56
C PHE A 30 5.65 -1.97 10.63
N GLY A 31 4.67 -1.77 9.77
CA GLY A 31 4.64 -0.63 8.85
C GLY A 31 3.22 -0.14 8.56
N SER A 32 3.14 1.06 8.01
CA SER A 32 1.92 1.71 7.55
C SER A 32 2.10 2.11 6.08
N LEU A 33 1.16 1.71 5.24
CA LEU A 33 1.12 2.11 3.83
C LEU A 33 0.06 3.20 3.64
N VAL A 34 0.37 4.16 2.77
CA VAL A 34 -0.59 5.15 2.26
C VAL A 34 -0.95 4.78 0.82
N ALA A 35 -2.25 4.77 0.52
CA ALA A 35 -2.76 4.52 -0.82
C ALA A 35 -3.63 5.70 -1.27
N VAL A 36 -3.36 6.22 -2.46
CA VAL A 36 -4.05 7.38 -3.02
C VAL A 36 -4.81 6.93 -4.26
N LYS A 37 -6.13 7.14 -4.25
CA LYS A 37 -6.97 6.94 -5.43
C LYS A 37 -6.73 8.12 -6.38
N ALA A 38 -6.47 7.84 -7.65
CA ALA A 38 -6.41 8.90 -8.65
C ALA A 38 -7.75 9.65 -8.67
N GLY A 39 -7.67 10.98 -8.69
CA GLY A 39 -8.87 11.80 -8.88
C GLY A 39 -9.48 11.49 -10.24
N GLU A 40 -10.81 11.49 -10.33
CA GLU A 40 -11.46 11.59 -11.63
C GLU A 40 -11.01 12.91 -12.25
N GLN A 41 -10.38 12.85 -13.43
CA GLN A 41 -10.24 14.03 -14.25
C GLN A 41 -11.67 14.43 -14.65
N ALA A 42 -12.14 15.55 -14.10
CA ALA A 42 -13.42 16.15 -14.46
C ALA A 42 -13.39 16.65 -15.92
#